data_AF-A0A535ZMJ7-F1
#
_entry.id   AF-A0A535ZMJ7-F1
#
_cell.length_a   1.000
_cell.length_b   1.000
_cell.length_c   1.000
_cell.angle_alpha   90.00
_cell.angle_beta   90.00
_cell.angle_gamma   90.00
#
_symmetry.space_group_name_H-M   'P 1'
#
loop_
_entity.id
_entity.type
_entity.pdbx_description
1 polymer ?
#
loop_
_entity_poly.entity_id
_entity_poly.type
_entity_poly.pdbx_seq_one_letter_code
_entity_poly.pdbx_strand_id
1 'polypeptide(L)'
;MKASVDEQWARYGRALIGSMSEVLGETPDDIHANLLETADYWLSLGLVLGLREPTHAQQLLQVIEAHEAERGELERDASGLISEVFQ
;
A
#
# COMPACT_ATOMS: atom_id res chain seq x y z
N MET A 1 -4.43 14.14 -21.02
CA MET A 1 -2.95 14.26 -21.02
C MET A 1 -2.45 13.35 -19.90
N LYS A 2 -1.51 12.42 -20.14
CA LYS A 2 -0.95 11.63 -19.04
C LYS A 2 -0.23 12.59 -18.09
N ALA A 3 -0.52 12.51 -16.80
CA ALA A 3 0.20 13.27 -15.77
C ALA A 3 1.70 12.99 -15.89
N SER A 4 2.55 13.96 -15.55
CA SER A 4 4.00 13.69 -15.52
C SER A 4 4.32 12.58 -14.51
N VAL A 5 5.48 11.94 -14.66
CA VAL A 5 5.93 10.93 -13.70
C VAL A 5 6.01 11.52 -12.30
N ASP A 6 6.49 12.76 -12.15
CA ASP A 6 6.57 13.46 -10.87
C ASP A 6 5.19 13.72 -10.25
N GLU A 7 4.18 14.04 -11.07
CA GLU A 7 2.82 14.26 -10.58
C GLU A 7 2.16 12.95 -10.12
N GLN A 8 2.38 11.85 -10.86
CA GLN A 8 1.93 10.51 -10.47
C GLN A 8 2.61 10.05 -9.18
N TRP A 9 3.92 10.28 -9.07
CA TRP A 9 4.69 9.99 -7.86
C TRP A 9 4.17 10.78 -6.65
N ALA A 10 3.85 12.07 -6.84
CA ALA A 10 3.29 12.90 -5.78
C ALA A 10 1.86 12.47 -5.37
N ARG A 11 1.03 11.99 -6.31
CA ARG A 11 -0.29 11.41 -6.00
C ARG A 11 -0.14 10.11 -5.22
N TYR A 12 0.78 9.25 -5.65
CA TYR A 12 1.11 8.00 -4.98
C TYR A 12 1.58 8.22 -3.53
N GLY A 13 2.53 9.12 -3.31
CA GLY A 13 3.02 9.43 -1.96
C GLY A 13 1.91 9.96 -1.04
N ARG A 14 1.02 10.82 -1.55
CA ARG A 14 -0.14 11.30 -0.76
C ARG A 14 -1.12 10.20 -0.43
N ALA A 15 -1.40 9.31 -1.38
CA ALA A 15 -2.31 8.20 -1.16
C ALA A 15 -1.74 7.20 -0.14
N LEU A 16 -0.43 6.90 -0.21
CA LEU A 16 0.25 6.05 0.78
C LEU A 16 0.22 6.66 2.19
N ILE A 17 0.48 7.97 2.31
CA ILE A 17 0.35 8.69 3.58
C ILE A 17 -1.10 8.64 4.09
N GLY A 18 -2.08 8.82 3.20
CA GLY A 18 -3.50 8.72 3.52
C GLY A 18 -3.88 7.35 4.07
N SER A 19 -3.47 6.28 3.39
CA SER A 19 -3.70 4.91 3.85
C SER A 19 -2.99 4.57 5.16
N MET A 20 -1.88 5.25 5.49
CA MET A 20 -1.11 5.04 6.73
C MET A 20 -1.43 6.03 7.85
N SER A 21 -2.47 6.85 7.71
CA SER A 21 -2.66 8.04 8.55
C SER A 21 -2.78 7.77 10.04
N GLU A 22 -3.33 6.61 10.44
CA GLU A 22 -3.47 6.23 11.84
C GLU A 22 -2.10 5.94 12.48
N VAL A 23 -1.26 5.17 11.80
CA VAL A 23 0.11 4.86 12.24
C VAL A 23 0.97 6.13 12.29
N LEU A 24 0.82 7.01 11.29
CA LEU A 24 1.54 8.28 11.28
C LEU A 24 1.05 9.24 12.37
N GLY A 25 -0.24 9.27 12.67
CA GLY A 25 -0.82 10.10 13.73
C GLY A 25 -0.33 9.72 15.14
N GLU A 26 0.12 8.48 15.34
CA GLU A 26 0.63 7.97 16.61
C GLU A 26 2.17 7.89 16.67
N THR A 27 2.87 8.21 15.58
CA THR A 27 4.33 8.13 15.50
C THR A 27 4.98 9.51 15.47
N PRO A 28 6.19 9.66 16.04
CA PRO A 28 6.94 10.91 15.96
C PRO A 28 7.25 11.33 14.50
N ASP A 29 7.10 12.63 14.20
CA ASP A 29 7.31 13.19 12.86
C ASP A 29 8.70 12.88 12.28
N ASP A 30 9.72 12.76 13.12
CA ASP A 30 11.11 12.51 12.71
C ASP A 30 11.32 11.09 12.14
N ILE A 31 10.41 10.16 12.40
CA ILE A 31 10.47 8.79 11.84
C ILE A 31 9.51 8.55 10.67
N HIS A 32 8.61 9.50 10.36
CA HIS A 32 7.61 9.33 9.30
C HIS A 32 8.23 9.00 7.94
N ALA A 33 9.33 9.68 7.58
CA ALA A 33 10.01 9.43 6.31
C ALA A 33 10.48 7.98 6.18
N ASN A 34 11.08 7.42 7.24
CA ASN A 34 11.54 6.03 7.27
C ASN A 34 10.35 5.06 7.23
N LEU A 35 9.24 5.37 7.90
CA LEU A 35 8.03 4.55 7.87
C LEU A 35 7.42 4.50 6.46
N LEU A 36 7.36 5.64 5.77
CA LEU A 36 6.87 5.72 4.40
C LEU A 36 7.78 4.98 3.42
N GLU A 37 9.10 5.10 3.55
CA GLU A 37 10.04 4.35 2.71
C GLU A 37 9.93 2.83 2.96
N THR A 38 9.77 2.43 4.22
CA THR A 38 9.53 1.03 4.58
C THR A 38 8.24 0.51 3.96
N ALA A 39 7.16 1.29 4.02
CA ALA A 39 5.88 0.92 3.43
C ALA A 39 5.96 0.83 1.89
N ASP A 40 6.62 1.78 1.23
CA ASP A 40 6.84 1.77 -0.21
C ASP A 40 7.60 0.51 -0.66
N TYR A 41 8.63 0.12 0.10
CA TYR A 41 9.37 -1.11 -0.15
C TYR A 41 8.50 -2.37 -0.04
N TRP A 42 7.72 -2.52 1.04
CA TRP A 42 6.87 -3.70 1.23
C TRP A 42 5.73 -3.76 0.21
N LEU A 43 5.14 -2.61 -0.15
CA LEU A 43 4.13 -2.54 -1.20
C LEU A 43 4.73 -2.95 -2.55
N SER A 44 5.90 -2.41 -2.90
CA SER A 44 6.62 -2.78 -4.12
C SER A 44 6.94 -4.27 -4.18
N LEU A 45 7.38 -4.86 -3.07
CA LEU A 45 7.62 -6.29 -2.96
C LEU A 45 6.32 -7.09 -3.18
N GLY A 46 5.24 -6.70 -2.51
CA GLY A 46 3.93 -7.33 -2.65
C GLY A 46 3.41 -7.28 -4.09
N LEU A 47 3.56 -6.15 -4.78
CA LEU A 47 3.18 -6.00 -6.18
C LEU A 47 4.00 -6.91 -7.10
N VAL A 48 5.32 -6.98 -6.90
CA VAL A 48 6.19 -7.86 -7.69
C VAL A 48 5.81 -9.34 -7.48
N LEU A 49 5.55 -9.74 -6.23
CA LEU A 49 5.11 -11.09 -5.90
C LEU A 49 3.74 -11.40 -6.52
N GLY A 50 2.75 -10.52 -6.35
CA GLY A 50 1.41 -10.69 -6.87
C GLY A 50 1.36 -10.76 -8.40
N LEU A 51 2.23 -10.03 -9.10
CA LEU A 51 2.29 -10.06 -10.57
C LEU A 51 3.03 -11.28 -11.11
N ARG A 52 4.11 -11.71 -10.46
CA ARG A 52 4.96 -12.82 -10.95
C ARG A 52 4.50 -14.19 -10.50
N GLU A 53 4.01 -14.28 -9.27
CA GLU A 53 3.68 -15.53 -8.57
C GLU A 53 2.30 -15.43 -7.89
N PRO A 54 1.21 -15.15 -8.64
CA PRO A 54 -0.10 -14.81 -8.07
C PRO A 54 -0.67 -15.90 -7.15
N THR A 55 -0.49 -17.18 -7.50
CA THR A 55 -0.94 -18.29 -6.67
C THR A 55 -0.21 -18.35 -5.33
N HIS A 56 1.11 -18.13 -5.32
CA HIS A 56 1.88 -18.08 -4.08
C HIS A 56 1.53 -16.84 -3.25
N ALA A 57 1.32 -15.69 -3.88
CA ALA A 57 0.86 -14.49 -3.19
C ALA A 57 -0.49 -14.71 -2.48
N GLN A 58 -1.42 -15.43 -3.13
CA GLN A 58 -2.70 -15.78 -2.53
C GLN A 58 -2.55 -16.76 -1.35
N GLN A 59 -1.64 -17.74 -1.45
CA GLN A 59 -1.31 -18.63 -0.34
C GLN A 59 -0.68 -17.88 0.84
N LEU A 60 0.23 -16.94 0.57
CA LEU A 60 0.82 -16.09 1.60
C LEU A 60 -0.23 -15.23 2.29
N LEU A 61 -1.17 -14.65 1.53
CA LEU A 61 -2.26 -13.86 2.09
C LEU A 61 -3.14 -14.69 3.04
N GLN A 62 -3.41 -15.96 2.72
CA GLN A 62 -4.15 -16.86 3.60
C GLN A 62 -3.40 -17.19 4.90
N VAL A 63 -2.07 -17.13 4.89
CA VAL A 63 -1.23 -17.39 6.07
C VAL A 63 -1.08 -16.14 6.94
N ILE A 64 -0.91 -14.96 6.32
CA ILE A 64 -0.73 -13.68 7.03
C ILE A 64 -2.05 -13.24 7.67
N GLU A 65 -3.14 -13.31 6.93
CA GLU A 65 -4.47 -12.90 7.39
C GLU A 65 -5.37 -14.13 7.43
N ALA A 66 -5.38 -14.84 8.57
CA ALA A 66 -6.13 -16.07 8.71
C ALA A 66 -7.66 -15.84 8.71
N HIS A 67 -8.11 -14.67 9.20
CA HIS A 67 -9.54 -14.33 9.26
C HIS A 67 -10.04 -13.67 7.97
N GLU A 68 -11.23 -14.06 7.53
CA GLU A 68 -11.86 -13.53 6.32
C GLU A 68 -12.20 -12.03 6.43
N ALA A 69 -12.54 -11.56 7.63
CA ALA A 69 -12.84 -10.15 7.87
C ALA A 69 -11.61 -9.25 7.66
N GLU A 70 -10.46 -9.64 8.22
CA GLU A 70 -9.19 -8.91 8.10
C GLU A 70 -8.69 -8.90 6.64
N ARG A 71 -8.82 -10.03 5.93
CA ARG A 71 -8.56 -10.08 4.47
C ARG A 71 -9.47 -9.13 3.69
N GLY A 72 -10.76 -9.09 4.01
CA GLY A 72 -11.72 -8.22 3.34
C GLY A 72 -11.46 -6.73 3.61
N GLU A 73 -10.88 -6.37 4.75
CA GLU A 73 -10.40 -5.01 5.04
C GLU A 73 -9.20 -4.66 4.16
N LEU A 74 -8.20 -5.53 4.10
CA LEU A 74 -7.02 -5.33 3.27
C LEU A 74 -7.35 -5.15 1.78
N GLU A 75 -8.31 -5.91 1.25
CA GLU A 75 -8.79 -5.76 -0.13
C GLU A 75 -9.50 -4.42 -0.38
N ARG A 76 -10.24 -3.91 0.61
CA ARG A 76 -10.88 -2.59 0.54
C ARG A 76 -9.84 -1.49 0.55
N ASP A 77 -8.84 -1.58 1.43
CA ASP A 77 -7.77 -0.58 1.53
C ASP A 77 -6.95 -0.53 0.25
N ALA A 78 -6.59 -1.69 -0.32
CA ALA A 78 -5.92 -1.77 -1.61
C ALA A 78 -6.75 -1.13 -2.74
N SER A 79 -8.06 -1.34 -2.75
CA SER A 79 -8.98 -0.73 -3.72
C SER A 79 -9.09 0.79 -3.55
N GLY A 80 -9.09 1.27 -2.31
CA GLY A 80 -9.05 2.69 -1.96
C GLY A 80 -7.78 3.36 -2.47
N LEU A 81 -6.62 2.79 -2.13
CA LEU A 81 -5.32 3.26 -2.59
C LEU A 81 -5.25 3.36 -4.11
N ILE A 82 -5.66 2.32 -4.84
CA ILE A 82 -5.66 2.32 -6.32
C ILE A 82 -6.54 3.46 -6.86
N SER A 83 -7.69 3.70 -6.25
CA SER A 83 -8.60 4.77 -6.67
C SER A 83 -7.95 6.14 -6.47
N GLU A 84 -7.31 6.39 -5.33
CA GLU A 84 -6.63 7.66 -5.05
C GLU A 84 -5.43 7.93 -5.98
N VAL A 85 -4.72 6.90 -6.40
CA VAL A 85 -3.53 7.04 -7.25
C VAL A 85 -3.90 7.31 -8.71
N PHE A 86 -4.94 6.64 -9.22
CA PHE A 86 -5.22 6.58 -10.66
C PHE A 86 -6.51 7.29 -11.12
N GLN A 87 -7.36 7.75 -10.20
CA GLN A 87 -8.50 8.62 -10.54
C GLN A 87 -8.10 10.11 -10.52
#